data_AF-A0AAV3HWJ2-F1
#
_entry.id   AF-A0AAV3HWJ2-F1
#
_cell.length_a   1.000
_cell.length_b   1.000
_cell.length_c   1.000
_cell.angle_alpha   90.00
_cell.angle_beta   90.00
_cell.angle_gamma   90.00
#
_symmetry.space_group_name_H-M   'P 1'
#
loop_
_entity.id
_entity.type
_entity.pdbx_description
1 polymer ?
#
loop_
_entity_poly.entity_id
_entity_poly.type
_entity_poly.pdbx_seq_one_letter_code
_entity_poly.pdbx_strand_id
1 'polypeptide(L)'
;MSEKVIFADFANNDLVEFKYNVDPWDSTLSSIEMVSHDRSGMFKSFKFEGVSNLEIEKGFSGYLGGTAIIDISGRQWAHAQIEVHNYEFGSGISFLAMSFSVSEVSEAYT
;
A
#
# COMPACT_ATOMS: atom_id res chain seq x y z
N MET A 1 -17.66 -13.79 5.56
CA MET A 1 -17.48 -13.00 4.32
C MET A 1 -16.06 -13.25 3.83
N SER A 2 -15.84 -13.48 2.54
CA SER A 2 -14.49 -13.70 2.01
C SER A 2 -13.80 -12.36 1.79
N GLU A 3 -12.57 -12.25 2.26
CA GLU A 3 -11.66 -11.16 1.92
C GLU A 3 -11.49 -11.12 0.39
N LYS A 4 -11.54 -9.93 -0.19
CA LYS A 4 -11.43 -9.75 -1.64
C LYS A 4 -10.11 -9.06 -1.94
N VAL A 5 -9.28 -9.69 -2.76
CA VAL A 5 -8.09 -9.05 -3.32
C VAL A 5 -8.54 -7.92 -4.23
N ILE A 6 -8.18 -6.69 -3.88
CA ILE A 6 -8.49 -5.50 -4.68
C ILE A 6 -7.41 -5.29 -5.73
N PHE A 7 -6.15 -5.53 -5.34
CA PHE A 7 -5.00 -5.42 -6.22
C PHE A 7 -3.90 -6.38 -5.75
N ALA A 8 -3.40 -7.23 -6.64
CA ALA A 8 -2.25 -8.11 -6.37
C ALA A 8 -1.28 -8.17 -7.55
N ASP A 9 -1.35 -7.18 -8.45
CA ASP A 9 -0.53 -7.11 -9.66
C ASP A 9 0.79 -6.37 -9.40
N PHE A 10 1.38 -6.59 -8.22
CA PHE A 10 2.71 -6.10 -7.90
C PHE A 10 3.82 -7.02 -8.41
N ALA A 11 3.49 -7.96 -9.31
CA ALA A 11 4.44 -8.89 -9.88
C ALA A 11 5.56 -8.14 -10.62
N ASN A 12 6.75 -8.15 -10.03
CA ASN A 12 7.94 -7.43 -10.50
C ASN A 12 7.88 -5.89 -10.40
N ASN A 13 7.08 -5.35 -9.49
CA ASN A 13 7.03 -3.90 -9.27
C ASN A 13 8.02 -3.46 -8.20
N ASP A 14 8.62 -2.28 -8.40
CA ASP A 14 9.50 -1.64 -7.43
C ASP A 14 8.79 -0.40 -6.84
N LEU A 15 8.94 -0.19 -5.54
CA LEU A 15 8.50 1.01 -4.82
C LEU A 15 9.49 2.13 -5.11
N VAL A 16 9.04 3.13 -5.85
CA VAL A 16 9.84 4.30 -6.24
C VAL A 16 9.74 5.39 -5.20
N GLU A 17 8.54 5.56 -4.64
CA GLU A 17 8.26 6.62 -3.69
C GLU A 17 7.37 6.11 -2.58
N PHE A 18 7.72 6.47 -1.35
CA PHE A 18 6.94 6.17 -0.16
C PHE A 18 6.93 7.39 0.75
N LYS A 19 5.75 7.99 0.91
CA LYS A 19 5.53 9.14 1.79
C LYS A 19 4.51 8.74 2.85
N TYR A 20 4.92 8.82 4.12
CA TYR A 20 4.02 8.67 5.25
C TYR A 20 3.73 10.04 5.87
N ASN A 21 2.54 10.56 5.59
CA ASN A 21 2.05 11.81 6.16
C ASN A 21 1.29 11.49 7.45
N VAL A 22 1.99 11.58 8.58
CA VAL A 22 1.41 11.29 9.90
C VAL A 22 0.85 12.55 10.54
N ASP A 23 -0.38 12.48 11.05
CA ASP A 23 -0.91 13.46 11.98
C ASP A 23 -0.76 12.90 13.40
N PRO A 24 0.08 13.53 14.26
CA PRO A 24 0.34 13.03 15.61
C PRO A 24 -0.84 13.21 16.58
N TRP A 25 -1.84 14.01 16.20
CA TRP A 25 -3.02 14.30 17.01
C TRP A 25 -4.22 13.45 16.61
N ASP A 26 -4.32 13.06 15.34
CA ASP A 26 -5.40 12.23 14.81
C ASP A 26 -4.91 11.24 13.74
N SER A 27 -4.77 9.98 14.12
CA SER A 27 -4.33 8.93 13.19
C SER A 27 -5.31 8.72 12.02
N THR A 28 -6.58 9.13 12.15
CA THR A 28 -7.54 9.03 11.04
C THR A 28 -7.25 10.01 9.91
N LEU A 29 -6.45 11.04 10.17
CA LEU A 29 -5.97 12.01 9.17
C LEU A 29 -4.61 11.59 8.56
N SER A 30 -4.00 10.52 9.06
CA SER A 30 -2.74 10.03 8.52
C SER A 30 -2.94 9.38 7.16
N SER A 31 -1.98 9.55 6.25
CA SER A 31 -2.03 8.99 4.90
C SER A 31 -0.69 8.45 4.45
N ILE A 32 -0.74 7.46 3.55
CA ILE A 32 0.43 6.97 2.82
C ILE A 32 0.20 7.25 1.34
N GLU A 33 1.22 7.82 0.70
CA GLU A 33 1.32 7.90 -0.76
C GLU A 33 2.45 6.96 -1.21
N MET A 34 2.13 6.07 -2.14
CA MET A 34 3.04 5.09 -2.72
C MET A 34 3.06 5.23 -4.23
N VAL A 35 4.24 5.20 -4.82
CA VAL A 35 4.38 5.07 -6.28
C VAL A 35 5.14 3.81 -6.61
N SER A 36 4.51 2.95 -7.40
CA SER A 36 5.13 1.74 -7.92
C SER A 36 5.48 1.89 -9.39
N HIS A 37 6.60 1.31 -9.78
CA HIS A 37 7.04 1.19 -11.16
C HIS A 37 7.08 -0.28 -11.57
N ASP A 38 6.39 -0.62 -12.66
CA ASP A 38 6.44 -1.96 -13.22
C ASP A 38 7.57 -2.12 -14.24
N ARG A 39 7.91 -3.37 -14.58
CA ARG A 39 8.95 -3.66 -15.59
C ARG A 39 8.57 -3.21 -17.01
N SER A 40 7.31 -2.88 -17.26
CA SER A 40 6.82 -2.38 -18.55
C SER A 40 7.01 -0.86 -18.70
N GLY A 41 7.42 -0.17 -17.64
CA GLY A 41 7.63 1.28 -17.61
C GLY A 41 6.42 2.07 -17.08
N MET A 42 5.39 1.40 -16.56
CA MET A 42 4.20 2.06 -16.04
C MET A 42 4.40 2.47 -14.58
N PHE A 43 3.98 3.70 -14.26
CA PHE A 43 3.94 4.20 -12.90
C PHE A 43 2.50 4.25 -12.41
N LYS A 44 2.26 3.70 -11.21
CA LYS A 44 0.96 3.76 -10.53
C LYS A 44 1.15 4.44 -9.18
N SER A 45 0.32 5.44 -8.92
CA SER A 45 0.26 6.10 -7.62
C SER A 45 -0.92 5.55 -6.83
N PHE A 46 -0.68 5.25 -5.57
CA PHE A 46 -1.65 4.81 -4.60
C PHE A 46 -1.68 5.82 -3.46
N LYS A 47 -2.87 6.26 -3.08
CA LYS A 47 -3.09 7.05 -1.88
C LYS A 47 -3.99 6.30 -0.93
N PHE A 48 -3.51 6.08 0.29
CA PHE A 48 -4.21 5.42 1.38
C PHE A 48 -4.51 6.44 2.47
N GLU A 49 -5.76 6.49 2.94
CA GLU A 49 -6.21 7.45 3.97
C GLU A 49 -6.65 6.72 5.25
N GLY A 50 -6.47 7.39 6.39
CA GLY A 50 -6.74 6.79 7.70
C GLY A 50 -5.82 5.63 7.99
N VAL A 51 -4.52 5.82 7.74
CA VAL A 51 -3.51 4.76 7.86
C VAL A 51 -3.19 4.46 9.32
N SER A 52 -3.04 3.16 9.63
CA SER A 52 -2.57 2.69 10.93
C SER A 52 -1.73 1.43 10.81
N ASN A 53 -1.04 1.07 11.89
CA ASN A 53 -0.23 -0.15 12.00
C ASN A 53 0.80 -0.32 10.87
N LEU A 54 1.46 0.79 10.49
CA LEU A 54 2.56 0.73 9.53
C LEU A 54 3.73 -0.05 10.12
N GLU A 55 4.09 -1.13 9.45
CA GLU A 55 5.26 -1.93 9.71
C GLU A 55 6.10 -2.05 8.43
N ILE A 56 7.39 -1.74 8.54
CA ILE A 56 8.36 -1.95 7.47
C ILE A 56 9.42 -2.88 8.03
N GLU A 57 9.47 -4.09 7.48
CA GLU A 57 10.36 -5.12 7.98
C GLU A 57 11.82 -4.78 7.64
N LYS A 58 12.72 -5.06 8.59
CA LYS A 58 14.15 -4.79 8.40
C LYS A 58 14.66 -5.54 7.17
N GLY A 59 15.32 -4.81 6.27
CA GLY A 59 15.86 -5.38 5.02
C GLY A 59 14.92 -5.29 3.83
N PHE A 60 13.75 -4.66 3.98
CA PHE A 60 12.88 -4.33 2.84
C PHE A 60 13.63 -3.52 1.79
N SER A 61 13.69 -4.04 0.57
CA SER A 61 14.47 -3.49 -0.54
C SER A 61 13.68 -2.52 -1.42
N GLY A 62 12.40 -2.32 -1.14
CA GLY A 62 11.47 -1.61 -2.03
C GLY A 62 10.84 -2.51 -3.09
N TYR A 63 11.23 -3.78 -3.21
CA TYR A 63 10.56 -4.72 -4.12
C TYR A 63 9.16 -5.06 -3.62
N LEU A 64 8.13 -4.81 -4.43
CA LEU A 64 6.73 -5.03 -4.08
C LEU A 64 6.19 -6.39 -4.54
N GLY A 65 7.02 -7.25 -5.14
CA GLY A 65 6.57 -8.61 -5.49
C GLY A 65 6.04 -9.33 -4.25
N GLY A 66 4.87 -9.96 -4.39
CA GLY A 66 4.15 -10.56 -3.27
C GLY A 66 3.26 -9.61 -2.47
N THR A 67 3.33 -8.31 -2.69
CA THR A 67 2.44 -7.35 -2.04
C THR A 67 1.02 -7.44 -2.61
N ALA A 68 0.02 -7.36 -1.74
CA ALA A 68 -1.38 -7.27 -2.14
C ALA A 68 -2.12 -6.20 -1.32
N ILE A 69 -3.12 -5.59 -1.95
CA ILE A 69 -4.10 -4.67 -1.36
C ILE A 69 -5.42 -5.42 -1.28
N ILE A 70 -5.96 -5.56 -0.08
CA ILE A 70 -7.09 -6.44 0.22
C ILE A 70 -8.22 -5.66 0.88
N ASP A 71 -9.44 -5.92 0.44
CA ASP A 71 -10.67 -5.47 1.09
C ASP A 71 -10.93 -6.37 2.30
N ILE A 72 -10.78 -5.76 3.48
CA ILE A 72 -11.02 -6.36 4.78
C ILE A 72 -12.24 -5.75 5.48
N SER A 73 -13.08 -4.97 4.79
CA SER A 73 -14.29 -4.36 5.35
C SER A 73 -15.23 -5.37 6.02
N GLY A 74 -15.21 -6.62 5.55
CA GLY A 74 -15.95 -7.73 6.15
C GLY A 74 -15.46 -8.17 7.55
N ARG A 75 -14.28 -7.73 8.01
CA ARG A 75 -13.73 -8.02 9.36
C ARG A 75 -14.39 -7.18 10.46
N GLN A 76 -15.25 -6.21 10.12
CA GLN A 76 -15.97 -5.33 11.06
C GLN A 76 -15.07 -4.52 12.00
N TRP A 77 -13.87 -4.13 11.53
CA TRP A 77 -12.98 -3.26 12.30
C TRP A 77 -13.43 -1.80 12.17
N ALA A 78 -13.47 -1.08 13.30
CA ALA A 78 -14.01 0.28 13.35
C ALA A 78 -13.17 1.31 12.55
N HIS A 79 -11.89 1.00 12.27
CA HIS A 79 -10.92 1.95 11.73
C HIS A 79 -10.06 1.39 10.59
N ALA A 80 -10.50 0.29 9.95
CA ALA A 80 -9.77 -0.30 8.83
C ALA A 80 -10.72 -1.04 7.87
N GLN A 81 -10.53 -0.79 6.58
CA GLN A 81 -11.25 -1.46 5.51
C GLN A 81 -10.30 -2.06 4.47
N ILE A 82 -9.06 -1.59 4.44
CA ILE A 82 -8.03 -2.01 3.51
C ILE A 82 -6.83 -2.52 4.29
N GLU A 83 -6.26 -3.62 3.82
CA GLU A 83 -4.99 -4.16 4.30
C GLU A 83 -4.00 -4.21 3.14
N VAL A 84 -2.81 -3.68 3.36
CA VAL A 84 -1.66 -3.85 2.48
C VAL A 84 -0.70 -4.79 3.18
N HIS A 85 -0.31 -5.87 2.52
CA HIS A 85 0.53 -6.89 3.12
C HIS A 85 1.38 -7.60 2.08
N ASN A 86 2.60 -8.01 2.47
CA ASN A 86 3.46 -8.84 1.65
C ASN A 86 3.24 -10.33 1.96
N TYR A 87 2.89 -11.12 0.95
CA TYR A 87 2.65 -12.56 1.09
C TYR A 87 3.87 -13.42 0.73
N GLU A 88 4.95 -12.82 0.21
CA GLU A 88 6.19 -13.53 -0.07
C GLU A 88 7.03 -13.75 1.19
N PHE A 89 7.86 -14.82 1.19
CA PHE A 89 8.79 -15.12 2.26
C PHE A 89 9.99 -14.15 2.21
N GLY A 90 9.82 -12.94 2.72
CA GLY A 90 10.85 -11.90 2.71
C GLY A 90 10.39 -10.60 3.37
N SER A 91 11.35 -9.73 3.66
CA SER A 91 11.09 -8.43 4.28
C SER A 91 10.12 -7.62 3.42
N GLY A 92 8.99 -7.21 3.99
CA GLY A 92 7.95 -6.45 3.31
C GLY A 92 7.51 -5.18 4.01
N ILE A 93 6.40 -4.64 3.52
CA ILE A 93 5.66 -3.54 4.14
C ILE A 93 4.23 -4.00 4.39
N SER A 94 3.69 -3.63 5.54
CA SER A 94 2.28 -3.83 5.84
C SER A 94 1.68 -2.65 6.58
N PHE A 95 0.40 -2.37 6.30
CA PHE A 95 -0.37 -1.37 7.02
C PHE A 95 -1.87 -1.56 6.77
N LEU A 96 -2.67 -0.89 7.58
CA LEU A 96 -4.12 -0.80 7.44
C LEU A 96 -4.51 0.60 6.97
N ALA A 97 -5.60 0.70 6.22
CA ALA A 97 -6.19 1.97 5.82
C ALA A 97 -7.72 1.93 5.84
N MET A 98 -8.35 3.10 5.95
CA MET A 98 -9.80 3.22 5.86
C MET A 98 -10.29 3.29 4.41
N SER A 99 -9.48 3.85 3.51
CA SER A 99 -9.79 3.96 2.09
C SER A 99 -8.49 3.95 1.27
N PHE A 100 -8.63 3.67 -0.03
CA PHE A 100 -7.53 3.84 -0.96
C PHE A 100 -8.05 4.34 -2.31
N SER A 101 -7.17 4.99 -3.07
CA SER A 101 -7.40 5.37 -4.47
C SER A 101 -6.14 5.08 -5.29
N VAL A 102 -6.33 4.85 -6.59
CA VAL A 102 -5.26 4.55 -7.53
C VAL A 102 -5.38 5.44 -8.76
N SER A 103 -4.24 5.92 -9.25
CA SER A 103 -4.15 6.66 -10.51
C SER A 103 -2.90 6.23 -11.29
N GLU A 104 -2.99 6.27 -12.62
CA GLU A 104 -1.81 6.15 -13.49
C GLU A 104 -1.06 7.47 -13.48
N VAL A 105 0.27 7.40 -13.35
CA VAL A 105 1.13 8.59 -13.39
C VAL A 105 1.74 8.69 -14.77
N SER A 106 1.34 9.72 -15.53
CA SER A 106 1.82 9.99 -16.89
C SER A 106 3.02 10.94 -16.94
N GLU A 107 3.52 11.42 -15.80
CA GLU A 107 4.58 12.41 -15.74
C GLU A 107 5.93 11.83 -15.27
N ALA A 108 6.98 12.38 -15.87
CA ALA A 108 8.35 11.89 -15.92
C ALA A 108 8.99 11.63 -14.55
N TYR A 109 9.10 10.37 -14.17
CA TYR A 109 10.22 9.90 -13.35
C TYR A 109 11.46 9.78 -14.27
N THR A 110 12.08 10.92 -14.60
CA THR A 110 13.38 11.00 -15.29
C THR A 110 14.54 10.80 -14.34
#